data_AF-A0AAJ0LFV2-F1
#
_entry.id   AF-A0AAJ0LFV2-F1
#
_cell.length_a   1.000
_cell.length_b   1.000
_cell.length_c   1.000
_cell.angle_alpha   90.00
_cell.angle_beta   90.00
_cell.angle_gamma   90.00
#
_symmetry.space_group_name_H-M   'P 1'
#
loop_
_entity.id
_entity.type
_entity.pdbx_description
1 polymer ?
#
loop_
_entity_poly.entity_id
_entity_poly.type
_entity_poly.pdbx_seq_one_letter_code
_entity_poly.pdbx_strand_id
1 'polypeptide(L)' 'MLNQMPAVESVQINRIENHDKVFATTESGQEIELHITDQQKKDRLFWESLINILRAELWLPLQKRTHELLQNDWLTVDG' A
#
# COMPACT_ATOMS: atom_id res chain seq x y z
N MET A 1 7.81 -23.19 15.50
CA MET A 1 8.05 -22.48 14.24
C MET A 1 7.68 -21.03 14.46
N LEU A 2 8.64 -20.10 14.37
CA LEU A 2 8.38 -18.68 14.55
C LEU A 2 7.45 -18.21 13.43
N ASN A 3 6.23 -17.85 13.80
CA ASN A 3 5.26 -17.19 12.92
C ASN A 3 5.85 -15.81 12.59
N GLN A 4 6.65 -15.73 11.52
CA GLN A 4 7.15 -14.44 11.03
C GLN A 4 5.95 -13.71 10.44
N MET A 5 5.24 -12.95 11.27
CA MET A 5 4.29 -11.95 10.78
C MET A 5 5.02 -11.15 9.69
N PRO A 6 4.45 -11.00 8.48
CA PRO A 6 5.07 -10.17 7.46
C PRO A 6 5.33 -8.82 8.12
N ALA A 7 6.56 -8.31 8.02
CA ALA A 7 6.88 -7.03 8.60
C ALA A 7 6.01 -6.00 7.87
N VAL A 8 4.98 -5.50 8.56
CA VAL A 8 4.07 -4.47 8.06
C VAL A 8 4.65 -3.13 8.47
N GLU A 9 4.68 -2.18 7.56
CA GLU A 9 5.00 -0.78 7.85
C GLU A 9 3.88 0.12 7.37
N SER A 10 3.59 1.16 8.13
CA SER A 10 2.65 2.19 7.71
C SER A 10 3.32 3.09 6.68
N VAL A 11 2.62 3.33 5.58
CA VAL A 11 3.08 4.16 4.47
C VAL A 11 1.95 5.07 4.01
N GLN A 12 2.28 6.26 3.56
CA GLN A 12 1.33 7.21 3.02
C GLN A 12 1.61 7.38 1.53
N ILE A 13 0.59 7.19 0.69
CA ILE A 13 0.74 7.44 -0.75
C ILE A 13 0.94 8.94 -0.94
N ASN A 14 2.06 9.31 -1.57
CA ASN A 14 2.41 10.71 -1.78
C ASN A 14 2.24 11.14 -3.24
N ARG A 15 2.33 10.19 -4.19
CA ARG A 15 2.40 10.49 -5.62
C ARG A 15 2.02 9.28 -6.47
N ILE A 16 1.21 9.52 -7.50
CA ILE A 16 0.90 8.55 -8.56
C ILE A 16 1.34 9.20 -9.88
N GLU A 17 2.35 8.64 -10.54
CA GLU A 17 2.84 9.18 -11.82
C GLU A 17 2.12 8.55 -13.01
N ASN A 18 1.92 7.24 -12.98
CA ASN A 18 1.24 6.47 -14.02
C ASN A 18 0.76 5.12 -13.46
N HIS A 19 0.22 4.26 -14.32
CA HIS A 19 -0.32 2.95 -13.94
C HIS A 19 0.74 1.92 -13.51
N ASP A 20 2.04 2.28 -13.52
CA ASP A 20 3.14 1.42 -13.07
C ASP A 20 3.91 2.01 -11.88
N LYS A 21 3.83 3.33 -11.67
CA LYS A 21 4.65 4.07 -10.71
C LYS A 21 3.79 4.79 -9.68
N VAL A 22 3.72 4.20 -8.50
CA VAL A 22 3.08 4.78 -7.32
C VAL A 22 4.12 4.87 -6.21
N PHE A 23 4.25 6.03 -5.60
CA PHE A 23 5.21 6.30 -4.54
C PHE A 23 4.50 6.52 -3.21
N ALA A 24 5.08 5.97 -2.16
CA ALA A 24 4.64 6.16 -0.79
C ALA A 24 5.80 6.57 0.11
N THR A 25 5.50 7.33 1.15
CA THR A 25 6.44 7.68 2.20
C THR A 25 6.14 6.84 3.43
N THR A 26 7.16 6.18 3.97
CA THR A 26 7.08 5.47 5.26
C THR A 26 7.07 6.46 6.43
N GLU A 27 6.73 5.99 7.64
CA GLU A 27 6.78 6.82 8.86
C GLU A 27 8.19 7.38 9.16
N SER A 28 9.25 6.70 8.70
CA SER A 28 10.63 7.18 8.85
C SER A 28 11.01 8.27 7.84
N GLY A 29 10.10 8.66 6.94
CA GLY A 29 10.35 9.62 5.88
C GLY A 29 11.04 9.04 4.64
N GLN A 30 11.26 7.72 4.60
CA GLN A 30 11.80 7.05 3.42
C GLN A 30 10.73 6.92 2.33
N GLU A 31 11.03 7.36 1.12
CA GLU A 31 10.20 7.13 -0.06
C GLU A 31 10.45 5.73 -0.63
N ILE A 32 9.37 5.05 -0.97
CA ILE A 32 9.36 3.71 -1.54
C ILE A 32 8.44 3.67 -2.76
N GLU A 33 8.77 2.81 -3.71
CA GLU A 33 7.94 2.53 -4.88
C GLU A 33 7.06 1.31 -4.58
N LEU A 34 5.76 1.45 -4.76
CA LEU A 34 4.78 0.38 -4.60
C LEU A 34 4.83 -0.57 -5.79
N HIS A 35 4.82 -1.88 -5.51
CA HIS A 35 4.75 -2.87 -6.58
C HIS A 35 3.29 -3.04 -7.02
N ILE A 36 2.97 -2.62 -8.25
CA ILE A 36 1.63 -2.80 -8.84
C ILE A 36 1.64 -4.01 -9.77
N THR A 37 0.89 -5.03 -9.40
CA THR A 37 0.75 -6.26 -10.21
C THR A 37 -0.04 -6.00 -11.50
N ASP A 38 0.18 -6.79 -12.54
CA ASP A 38 -0.54 -6.63 -13.82
C ASP A 38 -2.07 -6.78 -13.70
N GLN A 39 -2.55 -7.48 -12.67
CA GLN A 39 -3.96 -7.57 -12.34
C GLN A 39 -4.50 -6.24 -11.78
N GLN A 40 -3.76 -5.62 -10.85
CA GLN A 40 -4.12 -4.31 -10.27
C GLN A 40 -4.07 -3.18 -11.30
N LYS A 41 -3.16 -3.25 -12.28
CA LYS A 41 -3.11 -2.25 -13.37
C LYS A 41 -4.42 -2.16 -14.15
N LYS A 42 -5.13 -3.27 -14.29
CA LYS A 42 -6.42 -3.36 -15.00
C LYS A 42 -7.62 -3.15 -14.07
N ASP A 43 -7.40 -3.10 -12.77
CA ASP A 43 -8.45 -2.97 -11.77
C ASP A 43 -8.79 -1.51 -11.54
N ARG A 44 -9.94 -1.07 -12.07
CA ARG A 44 -10.42 0.30 -11.91
C ARG A 44 -10.71 0.65 -10.45
N LEU A 45 -11.26 -0.28 -9.67
CA LEU A 45 -11.63 -0.04 -8.27
C LEU A 45 -10.39 0.13 -7.40
N PHE A 46 -9.32 -0.61 -7.71
CA PHE A 46 -8.02 -0.42 -7.09
C PHE A 46 -7.50 1.02 -7.28
N TRP A 47 -7.51 1.53 -8.52
CA TRP A 47 -7.06 2.90 -8.81
C TRP A 47 -7.95 3.98 -8.18
N GLU A 48 -9.28 3.80 -8.23
CA GLU A 48 -10.21 4.72 -7.55
C GLU A 48 -9.93 4.76 -6.04
N SER A 49 -9.64 3.60 -5.43
CA SER A 49 -9.27 3.51 -4.02
C SER A 49 -7.93 4.20 -3.74
N LEU A 50 -6.90 3.97 -4.56
CA LEU A 50 -5.60 4.65 -4.42
C LEU A 50 -5.73 6.17 -4.49
N ILE A 51 -6.52 6.68 -5.44
CA ILE A 51 -6.76 8.12 -5.59
C ILE A 51 -7.50 8.68 -4.35
N ASN A 52 -8.50 7.95 -3.84
CA ASN A 52 -9.21 8.36 -2.63
C ASN A 52 -8.29 8.38 -1.41
N ILE A 53 -7.42 7.37 -1.27
CA ILE A 53 -6.44 7.30 -0.18
C ILE A 53 -5.43 8.45 -0.28
N LEU A 54 -4.88 8.70 -1.48
CA LEU A 54 -3.97 9.82 -1.72
C LEU A 54 -4.61 11.16 -1.34
N ARG A 55 -5.87 11.39 -1.74
CA ARG A 55 -6.61 12.63 -1.42
C ARG A 55 -6.94 12.77 0.07
N ALA A 56 -7.17 11.64 0.75
CA ALA A 56 -7.48 11.61 2.17
C ALA A 56 -6.21 11.59 3.04
N GLU A 57 -5.01 11.56 2.43
CA GLU A 57 -3.72 11.52 3.12
C GLU A 57 -3.64 10.37 4.14
N LEU A 58 -4.26 9.23 3.83
CA LEU A 58 -4.35 8.11 4.77
C LEU A 58 -3.03 7.32 4.82
N TRP A 59 -2.73 6.86 6.03
CA TRP A 59 -1.67 5.89 6.27
C TRP A 59 -2.22 4.48 6.03
N LEU A 60 -1.49 3.70 5.25
CA LEU A 60 -1.82 2.35 4.85
C LEU A 60 -0.78 1.35 5.36
N PRO A 61 -1.18 0.17 5.81
CA PRO A 61 -0.25 -0.90 6.10
C PRO A 61 0.29 -1.52 4.80
N LEU A 62 1.62 -1.54 4.65
CA LEU A 62 2.35 -2.13 3.53
C LEU A 62 3.18 -3.32 3.98
N GLN A 63 3.20 -4.38 3.18
CA GLN A 63 4.14 -5.49 3.41
C GLN A 63 5.56 -5.11 2.95
N LYS A 64 6.51 -5.05 3.88
CA LYS A 64 7.92 -4.70 3.59
C LYS A 64 8.60 -5.61 2.57
N ARG A 65 8.18 -6.87 2.44
CA ARG A 65 8.88 -7.84 1.58
C ARG A 65 8.51 -7.70 0.11
N THR A 66 7.25 -7.44 -0.17
CA THR A 66 6.73 -7.37 -1.55
C THR A 66 6.43 -5.94 -1.98
N HIS A 67 6.40 -4.98 -1.04
CA HIS A 67 5.94 -3.61 -1.29
C HIS A 67 4.54 -3.58 -1.89
N GLU A 68 3.71 -4.57 -1.56
CA GLU A 68 2.33 -4.69 -1.97
C GLU A 68 1.40 -4.22 -0.85
N LEU A 69 0.31 -3.54 -1.24
CA LEU A 69 -0.78 -3.22 -0.34
C LEU A 69 -1.47 -4.52 0.10
N LEU A 70 -1.76 -4.63 1.40
CA LEU A 70 -2.51 -5.75 1.95
C LEU A 70 -3.90 -5.81 1.30
N GLN A 71 -4.16 -6.85 0.50
CA GLN A 71 -5.44 -7.02 -0.19
C GLN A 71 -6.62 -7.30 0.76
N ASN A 72 -6.37 -7.88 1.94
CA ASN A 72 -7.43 -8.48 2.76
C ASN A 72 -7.43 -8.11 4.25
N ASP A 73 -6.49 -7.33 4.76
CA ASP A 73 -6.36 -7.05 6.22
C ASP A 73 -6.56 -5.57 6.57
N TRP A 74 -7.56 -4.92 5.96
CA TRP A 74 -8.04 -3.59 6.42
C TRP A 74 -9.01 -3.68 7.60
N LEU A 75 -9.36 -4.89 8.02
CA LEU A 75 -10.14 -5.16 9.23
C LEU A 75 -9.18 -5.71 10.27
N THR A 76 -8.66 -4.86 11.15
CA THR A 76 -8.27 -5.31 12.48
C THR A 76 -9.50 -5.99 13.08
N VAL A 77 -9.42 -7.30 13.30
CA VAL A 77 -10.30 -7.98 14.24
C VAL A 77 -9.96 -7.43 15.63
N ASP A 78 -10.59 -6.33 16.00
CA ASP A 78 -10.69 -5.93 17.39
C ASP A 78 -11.67 -6.91 18.06
N GLY A 79 -11.13 -7.79 18.93
CA GLY A 79 -11.89 -8.54 19.93
C GLY A 79 -12.12 -10.02 19.64
#